data_AF-A0A8J3VEU8-F1
#
_entry.id   AF-A0A8J3VEU8-F1
#
_cell.length_a   1.000
_cell.length_b   1.000
_cell.length_c   1.000
_cell.angle_alpha   90.00
_cell.angle_beta   90.00
_cell.angle_gamma   90.00
#
_symmetry.space_group_name_H-M   'P 1'
#
loop_
_entity.id
_entity.type
_entity.pdbx_description
1 polymer ?
#
loop_
_entity_poly.entity_id
_entity_poly.type
_entity_poly.pdbx_seq_one_letter_code
_entity_poly.pdbx_strand_id
1 'polypeptide(L)'
;MIDNLGAAGGEQFLDRELAVMADAGIALFAGRLVLGAQPPVDDATLAAVADRCAGPLPEPLVALWRTTFGGRLDYDLRVDLDGLDVPLSFTELFYPDSGGYHDLWGWIDHECGLAEEHQPDWSGRLTHLPIGGFEYLDRIYVTTEPGPEHGSVVGWRQGLPPGWELSSDDRMGQLAGNLAELFGLLRLEQDPWQVQEPDAGQEMRDAVDDLAADGDRYAKSAAGKLRHLVKAAVLDWRTAVDQGSIAEQRRLRRLALEHAASNDDVALLQLLSTLGCSLGEEIRNGLTPIDLALLHRSSGAVGWLLQHHVSVKNSLQVGAHAMSLDLARELLGRGAAVNIHAIARAVDNDDIEVLDLLAQSMPPESWADDGLAYRLSMLANQAELARNRATAQGDSPTAVHQQRRLTILADLAHRLADHPTP
;
A
#
# COMPACT_ATOMS: atom_id res chain seq x y z
N MET A 1 2.65 -19.01 34.30
CA MET A 1 3.74 -19.74 33.61
C MET A 1 3.13 -20.25 32.33
N ILE A 2 3.03 -19.36 31.33
CA ILE A 2 2.42 -19.64 30.03
C ILE A 2 3.60 -19.89 29.09
N ASP A 3 3.65 -21.10 28.55
CA ASP A 3 4.67 -21.47 27.56
C ASP A 3 4.47 -20.62 26.31
N ASN A 4 5.42 -19.71 26.07
CA ASN A 4 5.60 -18.93 24.85
C ASN A 4 6.04 -19.87 23.71
N LEU A 5 5.12 -20.70 23.23
CA LEU A 5 5.28 -21.53 22.04
C LEU A 5 4.72 -20.76 20.84
N GLY A 6 5.59 -20.04 20.14
CA GLY A 6 5.22 -19.36 18.90
C GLY A 6 6.28 -18.49 18.22
N ALA A 7 7.51 -18.41 18.75
CA ALA A 7 8.61 -17.78 18.01
C ALA A 7 9.27 -18.83 17.10
N ALA A 8 8.90 -18.82 15.81
CA ALA A 8 9.74 -19.39 14.77
C ALA A 8 11.02 -18.54 14.67
N GLY A 9 11.94 -18.77 15.62
CA GLY A 9 13.13 -17.92 15.84
C GLY A 9 13.62 -17.81 17.29
N GLY A 10 13.55 -18.88 18.10
CA GLY A 10 14.56 -19.24 19.12
C GLY A 10 14.95 -18.31 20.28
N GLU A 11 14.50 -17.06 20.38
CA GLU A 11 14.88 -16.17 21.49
C GLU A 11 13.71 -15.94 22.45
N GLN A 12 13.81 -16.51 23.66
CA GLN A 12 12.85 -16.27 24.74
C GLN A 12 13.12 -14.92 25.42
N PHE A 13 12.06 -14.18 25.71
CA PHE A 13 12.11 -12.97 26.52
C PHE A 13 12.10 -13.33 28.01
N LEU A 14 12.93 -12.64 28.78
CA LEU A 14 12.93 -12.70 30.24
C LEU A 14 11.73 -11.94 30.81
N ASP A 15 11.26 -12.31 31.99
CA ASP A 15 10.15 -11.60 32.66
C ASP A 15 10.38 -10.09 32.79
N ARG A 16 11.64 -9.69 33.02
CA ARG A 16 12.03 -8.27 33.08
C ARG A 16 11.98 -7.58 31.72
N GLU A 17 12.29 -8.29 30.63
CA GLU A 17 12.16 -7.78 29.27
C GLU A 17 10.68 -7.62 28.90
N LEU A 18 9.85 -8.59 29.26
CA LEU A 18 8.40 -8.51 29.06
C LEU A 18 7.77 -7.35 29.83
N ALA A 19 8.23 -7.09 31.06
CA ALA A 19 7.75 -5.96 31.85
C ALA A 19 8.08 -4.61 31.19
N VAL A 20 9.33 -4.38 30.76
CA VAL A 20 9.72 -3.12 30.11
C VAL A 20 9.04 -2.95 28.74
N MET A 21 8.78 -4.05 28.02
CA MET A 21 7.99 -4.00 26.79
C MET A 21 6.54 -3.59 27.06
N ALA A 22 5.91 -4.16 28.08
CA ALA A 22 4.54 -3.80 28.47
C ALA A 22 4.44 -2.34 28.93
N ASP A 23 5.42 -1.85 29.70
CA ASP A 23 5.49 -0.44 30.11
C ASP A 23 5.66 0.51 28.91
N ALA A 24 6.33 0.04 27.84
CA ALA A 24 6.46 0.75 26.57
C ALA A 24 5.25 0.55 25.63
N GLY A 25 4.21 -0.16 26.04
CA GLY A 25 3.04 -0.45 25.21
C GLY A 25 3.32 -1.38 24.04
N ILE A 26 4.27 -2.31 24.17
CA ILE A 26 4.62 -3.30 23.15
C ILE A 26 4.24 -4.70 23.64
N ALA A 27 3.40 -5.39 22.87
CA ALA A 27 3.08 -6.80 23.07
C ALA A 27 3.51 -7.66 21.88
N LEU A 28 3.61 -8.98 22.11
CA LEU A 28 3.91 -9.96 21.07
C LEU A 28 2.80 -11.00 20.99
N PHE A 29 2.22 -11.16 19.80
CA PHE A 29 1.27 -12.24 19.53
C PHE A 29 1.66 -12.94 18.23
N ALA A 30 1.75 -14.28 18.27
CA ALA A 30 2.16 -15.12 17.13
C ALA A 30 3.44 -14.60 16.39
N GLY A 31 4.40 -14.07 17.15
CA GLY A 31 5.66 -13.55 16.63
C GLY A 31 5.56 -12.20 15.92
N ARG A 32 4.47 -11.45 16.06
CA ARG A 32 4.32 -10.08 15.56
C ARG A 32 4.15 -9.09 16.70
N LEU A 33 4.63 -7.88 16.48
CA LEU A 33 4.54 -6.78 17.43
C LEU A 33 3.15 -6.15 17.35
N VAL A 34 2.60 -5.83 18.52
CA VAL A 34 1.41 -4.98 18.66
C VAL A 34 1.86 -3.75 19.43
N LEU A 35 1.70 -2.57 18.82
CA LEU A 35 2.07 -1.27 19.39
C LEU A 35 0.88 -0.63 20.11
N GLY A 36 1.14 0.23 21.09
CA GLY A 36 0.07 0.80 21.92
C GLY A 36 -0.79 -0.28 22.58
N ALA A 37 -0.15 -1.40 22.93
CA ALA A 37 -0.80 -2.57 23.51
C ALA A 37 -1.57 -2.18 24.77
N GLN A 38 -2.81 -2.67 24.86
CA GLN A 38 -3.71 -2.39 25.97
C GLN A 38 -3.60 -3.49 27.03
N PRO A 39 -3.96 -3.20 28.30
CA PRO A 39 -4.00 -4.20 29.35
C PRO A 39 -4.82 -5.45 28.94
N PRO A 40 -4.45 -6.64 29.42
CA PRO A 40 -5.22 -7.86 29.18
C PRO A 40 -6.69 -7.73 29.55
N VAL A 41 -7.56 -8.27 28.71
CA VAL A 41 -9.01 -8.30 28.96
C VAL A 41 -9.34 -9.05 30.26
N ASP A 42 -10.38 -8.61 30.97
CA ASP A 42 -10.90 -9.32 32.15
C ASP A 42 -11.98 -10.35 31.79
N ASP A 43 -12.33 -11.21 32.76
CA ASP A 43 -13.35 -12.27 32.57
C ASP A 43 -14.75 -11.71 32.31
N ALA A 44 -15.08 -10.55 32.90
CA ALA A 44 -16.41 -9.96 32.79
C ALA A 44 -16.64 -9.39 31.40
N THR A 45 -15.66 -8.70 30.84
CA THR A 45 -15.66 -8.22 29.46
C THR A 45 -15.71 -9.38 28.47
N LEU A 46 -14.91 -10.43 28.66
CA LEU A 46 -14.97 -11.62 27.82
C LEU A 46 -16.37 -12.26 27.81
N ALA A 47 -16.99 -12.40 28.98
CA ALA A 47 -18.34 -12.92 29.10
C ALA A 47 -19.35 -12.02 28.38
N ALA A 48 -19.24 -10.70 28.55
CA ALA A 48 -20.12 -9.74 27.90
C ALA A 48 -20.01 -9.77 26.37
N VAL A 49 -18.81 -9.95 25.81
CA VAL A 49 -18.63 -10.11 24.35
C VAL A 49 -19.13 -11.48 23.88
N ALA A 50 -18.84 -12.55 24.61
CA ALA A 50 -19.34 -13.89 24.30
C ALA A 50 -20.88 -13.91 24.27
N ASP A 51 -21.53 -13.16 25.17
CA ASP A 51 -22.97 -12.96 25.19
C ASP A 51 -23.50 -12.20 23.97
N ARG A 52 -22.68 -11.68 23.06
CA ARG A 52 -23.12 -11.09 21.77
C ARG A 52 -22.93 -12.06 20.60
N CYS A 53 -22.25 -13.18 20.81
CA CYS A 53 -21.83 -14.11 19.76
C CYS A 53 -22.75 -15.34 19.67
N ALA A 54 -22.82 -15.97 18.49
CA ALA A 54 -23.62 -17.16 18.24
C ALA A 54 -23.05 -18.43 18.87
N GLY A 55 -21.77 -18.42 19.22
CA GLY A 55 -21.06 -19.48 19.93
C GLY A 55 -20.04 -18.91 20.91
N PRO A 56 -19.26 -19.78 21.59
CA PRO A 56 -18.20 -19.33 22.51
C PRO A 56 -17.13 -18.52 21.78
N LEU A 57 -16.37 -17.70 22.50
CA LEU A 57 -15.21 -17.03 21.90
C LEU A 57 -14.12 -18.06 21.57
N PRO A 58 -13.56 -18.04 20.34
CA PRO A 58 -12.48 -18.95 19.98
C PRO A 58 -11.25 -18.77 20.88
N GLU A 59 -10.61 -19.87 21.27
CA GLU A 59 -9.44 -19.85 22.16
C GLU A 59 -8.30 -18.94 21.65
N PRO A 60 -7.94 -18.92 20.35
CA PRO A 60 -6.91 -18.00 19.85
C PRO A 60 -7.26 -16.52 20.02
N LEU A 61 -8.56 -16.16 19.98
CA LEU A 61 -9.01 -14.79 20.19
C LEU A 61 -8.89 -14.40 21.67
N VAL A 62 -9.30 -15.31 22.56
CA VAL A 62 -9.10 -15.11 24.00
C VAL A 62 -7.61 -14.98 24.32
N ALA A 63 -6.75 -15.80 23.73
CA ALA A 63 -5.30 -15.71 23.91
C ALA A 63 -4.72 -14.36 23.44
N LEU A 64 -5.18 -13.85 22.29
CA LEU A 64 -4.82 -12.51 21.81
C LEU A 64 -5.22 -11.45 22.83
N TRP A 65 -6.49 -11.42 23.26
CA TRP A 65 -6.98 -10.41 24.19
C TRP A 65 -6.41 -10.50 25.60
N ARG A 66 -5.96 -11.68 26.02
CA ARG A 66 -5.19 -11.85 27.27
C ARG A 66 -3.73 -11.44 27.15
N THR A 67 -3.23 -11.31 25.92
CA THR A 67 -1.91 -10.76 25.64
C THR A 67 -1.98 -9.24 25.50
N THR A 68 -2.96 -8.76 24.72
CA THR A 68 -3.26 -7.34 24.51
C THR A 68 -4.70 -7.18 24.05
N PHE A 69 -5.51 -6.41 24.79
CA PHE A 69 -6.90 -6.16 24.42
C PHE A 69 -7.04 -4.89 23.60
N GLY A 70 -6.46 -4.91 22.40
CA GLY A 70 -6.36 -3.75 21.52
C GLY A 70 -4.92 -3.45 21.11
N GLY A 71 -4.73 -2.31 20.45
CA GLY A 71 -3.44 -1.85 19.95
C GLY A 71 -3.40 -1.71 18.43
N ARG A 72 -2.23 -1.40 17.91
CA ARG A 72 -1.98 -1.12 16.49
C ARG A 72 -1.00 -2.10 15.87
N LEU A 73 -1.17 -2.31 14.57
CA LEU A 73 -0.34 -3.16 13.73
C LEU A 73 0.25 -2.31 12.61
N ASP A 74 1.57 -2.37 12.44
CA ASP A 74 2.31 -1.57 11.47
C ASP A 74 2.96 -2.47 10.40
N TYR A 75 2.14 -3.35 9.80
CA TYR A 75 2.56 -4.38 8.85
C TYR A 75 1.79 -4.29 7.54
N ASP A 76 2.38 -4.82 6.47
CA ASP A 76 1.68 -5.09 5.22
C ASP A 76 0.87 -6.39 5.32
N LEU A 77 -0.43 -6.29 5.05
CA LEU A 77 -1.31 -7.44 4.82
C LEU A 77 -1.78 -7.44 3.36
N ARG A 78 -1.47 -8.55 2.67
CA ARG A 78 -1.99 -8.82 1.34
C ARG A 78 -2.63 -10.20 1.32
N VAL A 79 -3.84 -10.26 0.80
CA VAL A 79 -4.70 -11.44 0.83
C VAL A 79 -5.33 -11.66 -0.54
N ASP A 80 -5.68 -12.90 -0.82
CA ASP A 80 -6.51 -13.24 -1.97
C ASP A 80 -7.98 -13.05 -1.56
N LEU A 81 -8.65 -12.07 -2.18
CA LEU A 81 -10.09 -11.88 -2.06
C LEU A 81 -10.69 -12.00 -3.46
N ASP A 82 -11.53 -13.02 -3.66
CA ASP A 82 -12.18 -13.35 -4.93
C ASP A 82 -11.21 -13.56 -6.11
N GLY A 83 -10.06 -14.20 -5.85
CA GLY A 83 -9.04 -14.50 -6.87
C GLY A 83 -8.10 -13.31 -7.16
N LEU A 84 -8.20 -12.24 -6.38
CA LEU A 84 -7.40 -11.03 -6.53
C LEU A 84 -6.51 -10.81 -5.32
N ASP A 85 -5.21 -10.71 -5.56
CA ASP A 85 -4.21 -10.31 -4.57
C ASP A 85 -4.36 -8.81 -4.28
N VAL A 86 -4.98 -8.47 -3.15
CA VAL A 86 -5.29 -7.11 -2.74
C VAL A 86 -4.61 -6.76 -1.42
N PRO A 87 -4.18 -5.50 -1.23
CA PRO A 87 -3.82 -5.05 0.11
C PRO A 87 -5.07 -5.02 0.98
N LEU A 88 -4.95 -5.26 2.28
CA LEU A 88 -6.03 -5.11 3.24
C LEU A 88 -5.48 -4.34 4.44
N SER A 89 -6.11 -3.22 4.79
CA SER A 89 -5.67 -2.40 5.90
C SER A 89 -6.11 -3.03 7.22
N PHE A 90 -5.15 -3.56 7.95
CA PHE A 90 -5.36 -4.14 9.28
C PHE A 90 -4.41 -3.47 10.26
N THR A 91 -4.73 -2.24 10.64
CA THR A 91 -3.84 -1.36 11.41
C THR A 91 -4.29 -1.19 12.86
N GLU A 92 -5.53 -1.54 13.19
CA GLU A 92 -6.08 -1.49 14.54
C GLU A 92 -6.68 -2.84 14.95
N LEU A 93 -6.43 -3.24 16.19
CA LEU A 93 -7.21 -4.24 16.91
C LEU A 93 -8.28 -3.52 17.72
N PHE A 94 -9.55 -3.80 17.49
CA PHE A 94 -10.64 -3.09 18.15
C PHE A 94 -10.70 -3.42 19.65
N TYR A 95 -10.88 -2.38 20.46
CA TYR A 95 -11.04 -2.46 21.90
C TYR A 95 -12.01 -1.38 22.39
N PRO A 96 -12.57 -1.48 23.61
CA PRO A 96 -13.45 -0.46 24.16
C PRO A 96 -12.75 0.89 24.30
N ASP A 97 -13.47 1.97 24.03
CA ASP A 97 -12.95 3.35 24.08
C ASP A 97 -11.78 3.62 23.12
N SER A 98 -11.58 2.79 22.09
CA SER A 98 -10.59 3.08 21.05
C SER A 98 -10.97 4.37 20.30
N GLY A 99 -9.96 5.15 19.93
CA GLY A 99 -10.14 6.45 19.27
C GLY A 99 -10.47 6.34 17.77
N GLY A 100 -10.74 5.14 17.27
CA GLY A 100 -11.07 4.86 15.88
C GLY A 100 -12.49 5.28 15.49
N TYR A 101 -12.94 4.87 14.31
CA TYR A 101 -14.27 5.20 13.80
C TYR A 101 -15.38 4.65 14.72
N HIS A 102 -15.25 3.39 15.10
CA HIS A 102 -15.98 2.77 16.20
C HIS A 102 -15.00 2.01 17.08
N ASP A 103 -15.26 2.03 18.38
CA ASP A 103 -14.64 1.11 19.32
C ASP A 103 -15.23 -0.30 19.16
N LEU A 104 -14.75 -1.28 19.94
CA LEU A 104 -15.26 -2.65 19.84
C LEU A 104 -16.79 -2.75 19.99
N TRP A 105 -17.37 -2.01 20.95
CA TRP A 105 -18.81 -2.06 21.20
C TRP A 105 -19.61 -1.37 20.09
N GLY A 106 -19.13 -0.22 19.61
CA GLY A 106 -19.71 0.47 18.47
C GLY A 106 -19.74 -0.42 17.22
N TRP A 107 -18.67 -1.17 16.96
CA TRP A 107 -18.66 -2.15 15.86
C TRP A 107 -19.64 -3.31 16.09
N ILE A 108 -19.68 -3.88 17.29
CA ILE A 108 -20.65 -4.94 17.61
C ILE A 108 -22.08 -4.43 17.39
N ASP A 109 -22.42 -3.25 17.90
CA ASP A 109 -23.75 -2.66 17.78
C ASP A 109 -24.09 -2.32 16.32
N HIS A 110 -23.13 -1.79 15.56
CA HIS A 110 -23.26 -1.54 14.13
C HIS A 110 -23.58 -2.82 13.36
N GLU A 111 -22.81 -3.90 13.56
CA GLU A 111 -23.03 -5.18 12.88
C GLU A 111 -24.36 -5.82 13.28
N CYS A 112 -24.77 -5.69 14.55
CA CYS A 112 -26.08 -6.13 15.01
C CYS A 112 -27.20 -5.35 14.30
N GLY A 113 -27.10 -4.03 14.19
CA GLY A 113 -28.08 -3.20 13.48
C GLY A 113 -28.20 -3.56 11.99
N LEU A 114 -27.07 -3.79 11.32
CA LEU A 114 -27.07 -4.24 9.92
C LEU A 114 -27.73 -5.61 9.75
N ALA A 115 -27.46 -6.55 10.66
CA ALA A 115 -28.08 -7.87 10.64
C ALA A 115 -29.60 -7.78 10.88
N GLU A 116 -30.06 -6.98 11.84
CA GLU A 116 -31.49 -6.77 12.09
C GLU A 116 -32.22 -6.17 10.88
N GLU A 117 -31.60 -5.24 10.16
CA GLU A 117 -32.18 -4.60 8.98
C GLU A 117 -32.25 -5.55 7.78
N HIS A 118 -31.20 -6.34 7.56
CA HIS A 118 -31.03 -7.11 6.31
C HIS A 118 -31.33 -8.60 6.43
N GLN A 119 -31.47 -9.12 7.66
CA GLN A 119 -31.75 -10.54 7.93
C GLN A 119 -33.00 -10.68 8.83
N PRO A 120 -34.21 -10.79 8.23
CA PRO A 120 -35.47 -10.87 8.99
C PRO A 120 -35.56 -12.01 10.03
N ASP A 121 -34.79 -13.08 9.83
CA ASP A 121 -34.76 -14.27 10.70
C ASP A 121 -33.47 -14.35 11.55
N TRP A 122 -32.77 -13.22 11.74
CA TRP A 122 -31.52 -13.20 12.50
C TRP A 122 -31.71 -13.55 13.98
N SER A 123 -30.76 -14.30 14.52
CA SER A 123 -30.84 -14.88 15.88
C SER A 123 -30.61 -13.87 17.02
N GLY A 124 -30.27 -12.62 16.71
CA GLY A 124 -29.82 -11.62 17.70
C GLY A 124 -28.37 -11.82 18.16
N ARG A 125 -27.62 -12.70 17.49
CA ARG A 125 -26.24 -13.08 17.82
C ARG A 125 -25.35 -13.03 16.59
N LEU A 126 -24.15 -12.48 16.74
CA LEU A 126 -23.17 -12.39 15.66
C LEU A 126 -22.55 -13.76 15.38
N THR A 127 -22.52 -14.17 14.12
CA THR A 127 -21.75 -15.34 13.66
C THR A 127 -20.30 -14.98 13.35
N HIS A 128 -20.04 -13.70 13.07
CA HIS A 128 -18.72 -13.12 12.82
C HIS A 128 -18.54 -11.90 13.72
N LEU A 129 -17.56 -11.95 14.61
CA LEU A 129 -17.25 -10.89 15.55
C LEU A 129 -16.15 -9.99 14.96
N PRO A 130 -16.38 -8.67 14.80
CA PRO A 130 -15.33 -7.75 14.37
C PRO A 130 -14.22 -7.66 15.43
N ILE A 131 -12.96 -7.75 14.99
CA ILE A 131 -11.79 -7.72 15.89
C ILE A 131 -10.76 -6.67 15.51
N GLY A 132 -10.88 -6.06 14.33
CA GLY A 132 -9.95 -5.03 13.87
C GLY A 132 -10.16 -4.68 12.41
N GLY A 133 -9.30 -3.81 11.89
CA GLY A 133 -9.41 -3.28 10.54
C GLY A 133 -8.85 -1.88 10.44
N PHE A 134 -9.41 -1.09 9.53
CA PHE A 134 -9.11 0.33 9.40
C PHE A 134 -10.36 1.10 8.98
N GLU A 135 -10.75 2.05 9.85
CA GLU A 135 -11.93 2.88 9.68
C GLU A 135 -13.15 2.04 9.26
N TYR A 136 -13.92 2.52 8.28
CA TYR A 136 -15.10 1.83 7.76
C TYR A 136 -14.82 1.03 6.47
N LEU A 137 -13.58 1.06 5.97
CA LEU A 137 -13.22 0.53 4.64
C LEU A 137 -12.83 -0.95 4.69
N ASP A 138 -12.01 -1.36 5.66
CA ASP A 138 -11.52 -2.73 5.78
C ASP A 138 -11.84 -3.26 7.18
N ARG A 139 -12.43 -4.46 7.25
CA ARG A 139 -12.84 -5.10 8.51
C ARG A 139 -12.38 -6.56 8.56
N ILE A 140 -11.87 -6.95 9.72
CA ILE A 140 -11.42 -8.29 10.05
C ILE A 140 -12.34 -8.87 11.10
N TYR A 141 -12.86 -10.07 10.82
CA TYR A 141 -13.77 -10.78 11.69
C TYR A 141 -13.21 -12.13 12.08
N VAL A 142 -13.64 -12.61 13.24
CA VAL A 142 -13.45 -13.99 13.68
C VAL A 142 -14.80 -14.69 13.69
N THR A 143 -14.87 -15.87 13.08
CA THR A 143 -16.08 -16.71 13.09
C THR A 143 -16.31 -17.28 14.48
N THR A 144 -17.44 -16.94 15.09
CA THR A 144 -17.85 -17.40 16.42
C THR A 144 -18.93 -18.47 16.38
N GLU A 145 -19.59 -18.66 15.23
CA GLU A 145 -20.55 -19.73 15.05
C GLU A 145 -19.91 -21.11 15.33
N PRO A 146 -20.57 -22.00 16.09
CA PRO A 146 -20.07 -23.36 16.28
C PRO A 146 -20.07 -24.15 14.97
N GLY A 147 -18.93 -24.73 14.61
CA GLY A 147 -18.82 -25.52 13.38
C GLY A 147 -17.37 -25.73 12.94
N PRO A 148 -17.16 -26.32 11.75
CA PRO A 148 -15.82 -26.54 11.19
C PRO A 148 -15.02 -25.24 11.01
N GLU A 149 -15.70 -24.14 10.72
CA GLU A 149 -15.09 -22.81 10.50
C GLU A 149 -14.94 -22.01 11.80
N HIS A 150 -15.26 -22.57 12.97
CA HIS A 150 -15.17 -21.87 14.24
C HIS A 150 -13.73 -21.40 14.51
N GLY A 151 -13.55 -20.10 14.72
CA GLY A 151 -12.24 -19.48 14.90
C GLY A 151 -11.53 -19.09 13.61
N SER A 152 -12.11 -19.34 12.43
CA SER A 152 -11.57 -18.84 11.16
C SER A 152 -11.64 -17.32 11.09
N VAL A 153 -10.77 -16.74 10.26
CA VAL A 153 -10.71 -15.29 10.07
C VAL A 153 -11.25 -14.94 8.70
N VAL A 154 -12.17 -13.98 8.68
CA VAL A 154 -12.80 -13.45 7.45
C VAL A 154 -12.45 -11.98 7.32
N GLY A 155 -12.15 -11.54 6.10
CA GLY A 155 -11.92 -10.15 5.77
C GLY A 155 -13.05 -9.62 4.90
N TRP A 156 -13.44 -8.38 5.13
CA TRP A 156 -14.31 -7.62 4.26
C TRP A 156 -13.61 -6.32 3.88
N ARG A 157 -13.76 -5.93 2.62
CA ARG A 157 -13.25 -4.68 2.07
C ARG A 157 -14.35 -3.98 1.29
N GLN A 158 -14.55 -2.70 1.58
CA GLN A 158 -15.50 -1.88 0.87
C GLN A 158 -15.05 -1.64 -0.58
N GLY A 159 -15.99 -1.73 -1.50
CA GLY A 159 -15.84 -1.24 -2.86
C GLY A 159 -15.72 0.29 -2.89
N LEU A 160 -15.10 0.83 -3.94
CA LEU A 160 -15.08 2.27 -4.10
C LEU A 160 -16.49 2.80 -4.44
N PRO A 161 -16.85 4.03 -4.02
CA PRO A 161 -18.13 4.62 -4.36
C PRO A 161 -18.41 4.64 -5.86
N PRO A 162 -19.69 4.58 -6.29
CA PRO A 162 -20.04 4.67 -7.70
C PRO A 162 -19.41 5.90 -8.38
N GLY A 163 -18.74 5.68 -9.52
CA GLY A 163 -18.04 6.73 -10.28
C GLY A 163 -16.51 6.74 -10.11
N TRP A 164 -15.96 5.92 -9.21
CA TRP A 164 -14.52 5.68 -9.13
C TRP A 164 -14.15 4.50 -10.03
N GLU A 165 -13.14 4.66 -10.90
CA GLU A 165 -12.79 3.70 -11.95
C GLU A 165 -12.12 2.39 -11.47
N LEU A 166 -11.88 2.25 -10.16
CA LEU A 166 -11.22 1.10 -9.54
C LEU A 166 -12.21 0.34 -8.63
N SER A 167 -12.66 -0.85 -9.05
CA SER A 167 -13.50 -1.81 -8.30
C SER A 167 -14.61 -1.19 -7.42
N SER A 168 -15.84 -1.14 -7.95
CA SER A 168 -17.02 -0.62 -7.24
C SER A 168 -17.62 -1.55 -6.19
N ASP A 169 -17.24 -2.82 -6.17
CA ASP A 169 -17.94 -3.85 -5.39
C ASP A 169 -17.17 -4.22 -4.13
N ASP A 170 -17.92 -4.41 -3.05
CA ASP A 170 -17.43 -4.99 -1.81
C ASP A 170 -16.86 -6.38 -2.05
N ARG A 171 -15.81 -6.72 -1.30
CA ARG A 171 -15.16 -8.03 -1.38
C ARG A 171 -15.12 -8.67 -0.01
N MET A 172 -15.34 -9.97 0.05
CA MET A 172 -15.28 -10.74 1.29
C MET A 172 -14.65 -12.10 1.04
N GLY A 173 -13.85 -12.59 1.99
CA GLY A 173 -13.23 -13.90 1.86
C GLY A 173 -12.57 -14.36 3.15
N GLN A 174 -12.33 -15.66 3.25
CA GLN A 174 -11.56 -16.24 4.34
C GLN A 174 -10.09 -15.87 4.18
N LEU A 175 -9.51 -15.26 5.21
CA LEU A 175 -8.11 -14.84 5.22
C LEU A 175 -7.20 -15.94 5.77
N ALA A 176 -7.67 -16.65 6.81
CA ALA A 176 -6.89 -17.65 7.53
C ALA A 176 -7.80 -18.66 8.26
N GLY A 177 -7.26 -19.84 8.57
CA GLY A 177 -7.97 -20.84 9.37
C GLY A 177 -8.06 -20.48 10.86
N ASN A 178 -7.20 -19.60 11.34
CA ASN A 178 -7.21 -19.07 12.71
C ASN A 178 -6.39 -17.77 12.82
N LEU A 179 -6.42 -17.14 14.00
CA LEU A 179 -5.70 -15.89 14.26
C LEU A 179 -4.17 -16.01 14.21
N ALA A 180 -3.59 -17.14 14.61
CA ALA A 180 -2.14 -17.29 14.54
C ALA A 180 -1.67 -17.33 13.08
N GLU A 181 -2.44 -17.98 12.20
CA GLU A 181 -2.21 -17.96 10.75
C GLU A 181 -2.39 -16.56 10.15
N LEU A 182 -3.41 -15.81 10.55
CA LEU A 182 -3.60 -14.41 10.12
C LEU A 182 -2.37 -13.55 10.48
N PHE A 183 -1.90 -13.60 11.72
CA PHE A 183 -0.69 -12.90 12.15
C PHE A 183 0.54 -13.41 11.40
N GLY A 184 0.54 -14.69 11.03
CA GLY A 184 1.49 -15.32 10.12
C GLY A 184 1.45 -14.77 8.69
N LEU A 185 0.44 -14.01 8.26
CA LEU A 185 0.38 -13.31 6.97
C LEU A 185 0.93 -11.88 7.02
N LEU A 186 0.99 -11.28 8.22
CA LEU A 186 1.56 -9.94 8.44
C LEU A 186 3.05 -9.96 8.12
N ARG A 187 3.47 -9.14 7.15
CA ARG A 187 4.85 -9.06 6.65
C ARG A 187 5.25 -7.62 6.45
N LEU A 188 6.54 -7.40 6.19
CA LEU A 188 7.06 -6.12 5.74
C LEU A 188 7.64 -6.30 4.35
N GLU A 189 7.29 -5.43 3.41
CA GLU A 189 7.89 -5.45 2.07
C GLU A 189 9.36 -4.97 2.08
N GLN A 190 9.74 -4.16 3.07
CA GLN A 190 11.06 -3.55 3.19
C GLN A 190 11.57 -3.58 4.65
N ASP A 191 12.89 -3.53 4.86
CA ASP A 191 13.47 -3.39 6.20
C ASP A 191 13.35 -1.92 6.64
N PRO A 192 12.57 -1.61 7.70
CA PRO A 192 12.29 -0.23 8.08
C PRO A 192 13.53 0.53 8.58
N TRP A 193 14.62 -0.17 8.96
CA TRP A 193 15.90 0.47 9.30
C TRP A 193 16.81 0.74 8.09
N GLN A 194 16.46 0.26 6.89
CA GLN A 194 17.26 0.49 5.67
C GLN A 194 16.66 1.56 4.76
N VAL A 195 15.45 2.03 5.07
CA VAL A 195 14.68 2.96 4.25
C VAL A 195 14.35 4.19 5.08
N GLN A 196 14.48 5.37 4.48
CA GLN A 196 14.28 6.63 5.18
C GLN A 196 12.80 6.84 5.56
N GLU A 197 11.91 6.62 4.60
CA GLU A 197 10.44 6.77 4.73
C GLU A 197 9.77 5.47 4.27
N PRO A 198 9.68 4.45 5.14
CA PRO A 198 9.02 3.19 4.80
C PRO A 198 7.49 3.35 4.86
N ASP A 199 6.77 2.72 3.92
CA ASP A 199 5.29 2.70 3.88
C ASP A 199 4.69 2.01 5.13
N ALA A 200 5.32 0.91 5.57
CA ALA A 200 4.96 0.14 6.76
C ALA A 200 6.21 -0.15 7.60
N GLY A 201 6.03 -0.28 8.91
CA GLY A 201 7.08 -0.58 9.88
C GLY A 201 7.79 0.65 10.45
N GLN A 202 7.36 1.87 10.10
CA GLN A 202 7.91 3.10 10.65
C GLN A 202 7.64 3.23 12.14
N GLU A 203 6.38 3.08 12.58
CA GLU A 203 6.01 3.17 14.00
C GLU A 203 6.69 2.07 14.81
N MET A 204 6.81 0.87 14.24
CA MET A 204 7.53 -0.24 14.87
C MET A 204 9.02 0.08 15.07
N ARG A 205 9.67 0.63 14.04
CA ARG A 205 11.07 1.05 14.12
C ARG A 205 11.25 2.08 15.24
N ASP A 206 10.43 3.12 15.22
CA ASP A 206 10.53 4.23 16.15
C ASP A 206 10.29 3.73 17.59
N ALA A 207 9.28 2.88 17.82
CA ALA A 207 9.03 2.27 19.13
C ALA A 207 10.18 1.39 19.64
N VAL A 208 10.81 0.60 18.76
CA VAL A 208 11.96 -0.24 19.11
C VAL A 208 13.21 0.60 19.40
N ASP A 209 13.45 1.66 18.63
CA ASP A 209 14.59 2.55 18.82
C ASP A 209 14.42 3.38 20.11
N ASP A 210 13.21 3.84 20.42
CA ASP A 210 12.87 4.53 21.67
C ASP A 210 13.08 3.61 22.88
N LEU A 211 12.62 2.35 22.80
CA LEU A 211 12.86 1.34 23.84
C LEU A 211 14.37 1.11 24.06
N ALA A 212 15.18 1.10 22.99
CA ALA A 212 16.62 0.96 23.12
C ALA A 212 17.29 2.18 23.78
N ALA A 213 16.72 3.37 23.61
CA ALA A 213 17.25 4.64 24.11
C ALA A 213 17.06 4.84 25.62
N ASP A 214 16.10 4.15 26.26
CA ASP A 214 15.76 4.27 27.68
C ASP A 214 16.92 3.99 28.66
N GLY A 215 17.99 3.34 28.18
CA GLY A 215 19.22 3.17 28.95
C GLY A 215 19.23 1.94 29.86
N ASP A 216 18.07 1.37 30.20
CA ASP A 216 17.94 0.07 30.87
C ASP A 216 18.56 -1.05 30.00
N ARG A 217 19.36 -1.91 30.63
CA ARG A 217 19.92 -3.11 29.99
C ARG A 217 18.85 -4.09 29.50
N TYR A 218 17.73 -4.21 30.20
CA TYR A 218 16.63 -5.08 29.79
C TYR A 218 15.88 -4.50 28.60
N ALA A 219 15.66 -3.18 28.58
CA ALA A 219 15.04 -2.49 27.43
C ALA A 219 15.92 -2.60 26.17
N LYS A 220 17.24 -2.39 26.30
CA LYS A 220 18.20 -2.61 25.19
C LYS A 220 18.23 -4.05 24.69
N SER A 221 18.19 -5.02 25.60
CA SER A 221 18.16 -6.45 25.24
C SER A 221 16.85 -6.79 24.51
N ALA A 222 15.71 -6.35 25.05
CA ALA A 222 14.40 -6.52 24.43
C ALA A 222 14.34 -5.88 23.03
N ALA A 223 14.78 -4.62 22.89
CA ALA A 223 14.83 -3.93 21.61
C ALA A 223 15.68 -4.66 20.57
N GLY A 224 16.82 -5.25 20.96
CA GLY A 224 17.63 -6.10 20.09
C GLY A 224 16.88 -7.32 19.57
N LYS A 225 16.16 -8.02 20.45
CA LYS A 225 15.32 -9.19 20.08
C LYS A 225 14.13 -8.78 19.21
N LEU A 226 13.45 -7.69 19.55
CA LEU A 226 12.35 -7.14 18.76
C LEU A 226 12.82 -6.76 17.36
N ARG A 227 13.98 -6.11 17.24
CA ARG A 227 14.58 -5.80 15.94
C ARG A 227 14.86 -7.06 15.10
N HIS A 228 15.30 -8.15 15.73
CA HIS A 228 15.46 -9.42 15.04
C HIS A 228 14.13 -9.98 14.54
N LEU A 229 13.07 -9.93 15.37
CA LEU A 229 11.72 -10.35 14.99
C LEU A 229 11.14 -9.52 13.83
N VAL A 230 11.30 -8.20 13.88
CA VAL A 230 10.84 -7.30 12.80
C VAL A 230 11.57 -7.63 11.50
N LYS A 231 12.90 -7.80 11.54
CA LYS A 231 13.67 -8.23 10.36
C LYS A 231 13.25 -9.58 9.82
N ALA A 232 12.90 -10.53 10.69
CA ALA A 232 12.38 -11.83 10.28
C ALA A 232 10.98 -11.76 9.63
N ALA A 233 10.25 -10.66 9.81
CA ALA A 233 8.97 -10.42 9.14
C ALA A 233 9.13 -9.77 7.76
N VAL A 234 10.33 -9.34 7.38
CA VAL A 234 10.61 -8.77 6.05
C VAL A 234 10.59 -9.87 4.99
N LEU A 235 9.93 -9.60 3.87
CA LEU A 235 9.87 -10.49 2.71
C LEU A 235 11.25 -10.58 2.04
N ASP A 236 11.86 -11.76 2.10
CA ASP A 236 13.19 -12.00 1.54
C ASP A 236 13.15 -12.56 0.11
N TRP A 237 12.94 -11.66 -0.85
CA TRP A 237 12.98 -12.01 -2.27
C TRP A 237 14.39 -12.41 -2.74
N ARG A 238 15.46 -11.97 -2.06
CA ARG A 238 16.84 -12.27 -2.45
C ARG A 238 17.14 -13.76 -2.27
N THR A 239 16.77 -14.32 -1.12
CA THR A 239 16.88 -15.77 -0.90
C THR A 239 16.09 -16.57 -1.95
N ALA A 240 14.89 -16.10 -2.35
CA ALA A 240 14.11 -16.77 -3.39
C ALA A 240 14.74 -16.68 -4.79
N VAL A 241 15.46 -15.60 -5.08
CA VAL A 241 16.28 -15.47 -6.30
C VAL A 241 17.45 -16.46 -6.25
N ASP A 242 18.20 -16.50 -5.15
CA ASP A 242 19.35 -17.40 -4.97
C ASP A 242 18.96 -18.89 -5.07
N GLN A 243 17.77 -19.25 -4.58
CA GLN A 243 17.22 -20.59 -4.64
C GLN A 243 16.54 -20.91 -6.00
N GLY A 244 16.38 -19.92 -6.87
CA GLY A 244 15.68 -20.07 -8.16
C GLY A 244 14.17 -20.31 -8.04
N SER A 245 13.56 -20.02 -6.89
CA SER A 245 12.14 -20.26 -6.60
C SER A 245 11.26 -19.02 -6.80
N ILE A 246 11.83 -17.89 -7.19
CA ILE A 246 11.16 -16.59 -7.28
C ILE A 246 9.95 -16.59 -8.23
N ALA A 247 9.99 -17.36 -9.33
CA ALA A 247 8.90 -17.37 -10.33
C ALA A 247 7.59 -17.96 -9.81
N GLU A 248 7.62 -18.83 -8.81
CA GLU A 248 6.41 -19.40 -8.20
C GLU A 248 5.88 -18.54 -7.04
N GLN A 249 6.67 -17.57 -6.56
CA GLN A 249 6.37 -16.77 -5.38
C GLN A 249 5.97 -15.35 -5.76
N ARG A 250 4.70 -15.17 -6.16
CA ARG A 250 4.16 -13.93 -6.71
C ARG A 250 4.52 -12.67 -5.90
N ARG A 251 4.33 -12.67 -4.58
CA ARG A 251 4.65 -11.51 -3.72
C ARG A 251 6.13 -11.15 -3.77
N LEU A 252 7.02 -12.14 -3.65
CA LEU A 252 8.47 -11.90 -3.71
C LEU A 252 8.92 -11.45 -5.11
N ARG A 253 8.34 -12.03 -6.16
CA ARG A 253 8.62 -11.64 -7.53
C ARG A 253 8.27 -10.18 -7.80
N ARG A 254 7.09 -9.72 -7.35
CA ARG A 254 6.67 -8.32 -7.48
C ARG A 254 7.67 -7.38 -6.81
N LEU A 255 8.10 -7.70 -5.59
CA LEU A 255 9.11 -6.91 -4.86
C LEU A 255 10.46 -6.88 -5.57
N ALA A 256 10.92 -8.00 -6.10
CA ALA A 256 12.18 -8.06 -6.83
C ALA A 256 12.13 -7.24 -8.13
N LEU A 257 11.01 -7.32 -8.87
CA LEU A 257 10.80 -6.55 -10.09
C LEU A 257 10.69 -5.05 -9.81
N GLU A 258 9.96 -4.66 -8.75
CA GLU A 258 9.88 -3.27 -8.28
C GLU A 258 11.26 -2.73 -7.94
N HIS A 259 12.02 -3.47 -7.11
CA HIS A 259 13.37 -3.09 -6.73
C HIS A 259 14.27 -2.91 -7.95
N ALA A 260 14.26 -3.87 -8.88
CA ALA A 260 15.11 -3.83 -10.06
C ALA A 260 14.76 -2.67 -11.00
N ALA A 261 13.46 -2.45 -11.24
CA ALA A 261 12.98 -1.38 -12.11
C ALA A 261 13.23 0.01 -11.53
N SER A 262 13.01 0.21 -10.23
CA SER A 262 13.13 1.51 -9.58
C SER A 262 14.58 1.94 -9.31
N ASN A 263 15.53 1.00 -9.27
CA ASN A 263 16.95 1.26 -8.97
C ASN A 263 17.87 1.13 -10.19
N ASP A 264 17.33 1.09 -11.41
CA ASP A 264 18.08 0.91 -12.66
C ASP A 264 18.93 -0.38 -12.70
N ASP A 265 18.54 -1.42 -11.95
CA ASP A 265 19.29 -2.67 -11.85
C ASP A 265 18.94 -3.63 -13.00
N VAL A 266 19.54 -3.34 -14.16
CA VAL A 266 19.40 -4.14 -15.38
C VAL A 266 19.90 -5.58 -15.17
N ALA A 267 20.91 -5.79 -14.32
CA ALA A 267 21.45 -7.13 -14.08
C ALA A 267 20.44 -8.01 -13.32
N LEU A 268 19.76 -7.45 -12.32
CA LEU A 268 18.68 -8.14 -11.63
C LEU A 268 17.48 -8.38 -12.54
N LEU A 269 17.08 -7.41 -13.37
CA LEU A 269 16.00 -7.62 -14.36
C LEU A 269 16.31 -8.78 -15.31
N GLN A 270 17.56 -8.87 -15.79
CA GLN A 270 18.03 -9.99 -16.62
C GLN A 270 17.92 -11.31 -15.85
N LEU A 271 18.43 -11.35 -14.61
CA LEU A 271 18.37 -12.55 -13.78
C LEU A 271 16.92 -13.01 -13.55
N LEU A 272 16.03 -12.11 -13.15
CA LEU A 272 14.61 -12.41 -12.94
C LEU A 272 13.95 -12.96 -14.21
N SER A 273 14.26 -12.38 -15.37
CA SER A 273 13.79 -12.91 -16.66
C SER A 273 14.30 -14.32 -16.92
N THR A 274 15.58 -14.62 -16.66
CA THR A 274 16.12 -15.98 -16.82
C THR A 274 15.51 -17.00 -15.87
N LEU A 275 15.06 -16.55 -14.70
CA LEU A 275 14.33 -17.37 -13.73
C LEU A 275 12.85 -17.56 -14.09
N GLY A 276 12.38 -17.02 -15.23
CA GLY A 276 11.01 -17.20 -15.72
C GLY A 276 10.00 -16.16 -15.21
N CYS A 277 10.47 -15.05 -14.63
CA CYS A 277 9.58 -13.97 -14.20
C CYS A 277 9.04 -13.18 -15.40
N SER A 278 7.74 -12.90 -15.41
CA SER A 278 7.12 -12.05 -16.43
C SER A 278 7.47 -10.59 -16.20
N LEU A 279 8.10 -9.95 -17.19
CA LEU A 279 8.46 -8.53 -17.18
C LEU A 279 7.27 -7.60 -17.49
N GLY A 280 6.12 -8.16 -17.86
CA GLY A 280 4.88 -7.43 -18.11
C GLY A 280 3.83 -7.63 -17.03
N GLU A 281 4.16 -8.31 -15.92
CA GLU A 281 3.24 -8.49 -14.80
C GLU A 281 2.99 -7.14 -14.09
N GLU A 282 1.75 -6.94 -13.63
CA GLU A 282 1.40 -5.81 -12.79
C GLU A 282 2.00 -5.96 -11.39
N ILE A 283 2.81 -4.97 -10.99
CA ILE A 283 3.49 -4.92 -9.70
C ILE A 283 2.62 -4.24 -8.65
N ARG A 284 2.09 -3.04 -8.91
CA ARG A 284 1.31 -2.26 -7.93
C ARG A 284 0.34 -1.34 -8.65
N ASN A 285 -0.95 -1.39 -8.30
CA ASN A 285 -2.00 -0.51 -8.85
C ASN A 285 -2.02 -0.44 -10.39
N GLY A 286 -1.83 -1.58 -11.06
CA GLY A 286 -1.78 -1.66 -12.53
C GLY A 286 -0.46 -1.19 -13.17
N LEU A 287 0.54 -0.79 -12.38
CA LEU A 287 1.87 -0.43 -12.88
C LEU A 287 2.69 -1.68 -13.20
N THR A 288 3.36 -1.67 -14.34
CA THR A 288 4.32 -2.69 -14.76
C THR A 288 5.76 -2.27 -14.42
N PRO A 289 6.77 -3.17 -14.56
CA PRO A 289 8.17 -2.79 -14.36
C PRO A 289 8.61 -1.56 -15.16
N ILE A 290 8.13 -1.39 -16.41
CA ILE A 290 8.55 -0.24 -17.22
C ILE A 290 7.95 1.07 -16.71
N ASP A 291 6.73 1.03 -16.16
CA ASP A 291 6.07 2.21 -15.61
C ASP A 291 6.80 2.70 -14.35
N LEU A 292 7.26 1.77 -13.50
CA LEU A 292 8.10 2.09 -12.34
C LEU A 292 9.47 2.62 -12.74
N ALA A 293 10.13 1.99 -13.73
CA ALA A 293 11.41 2.49 -14.24
C ALA A 293 11.30 3.92 -14.80
N LEU A 294 10.18 4.25 -15.47
CA LEU A 294 9.90 5.61 -15.92
C LEU A 294 9.66 6.59 -14.76
N LEU A 295 8.88 6.19 -13.75
CA LEU A 295 8.63 7.01 -12.56
C LEU A 295 9.92 7.38 -11.83
N HIS A 296 10.85 6.41 -11.72
CA HIS A 296 12.13 6.56 -11.05
C HIS A 296 13.26 7.06 -11.96
N ARG A 297 12.98 7.37 -13.23
CA ARG A 297 13.98 7.83 -14.23
C ARG A 297 15.14 6.83 -14.43
N SER A 298 14.86 5.55 -14.28
CA SER A 298 15.81 4.44 -14.44
C SER A 298 16.04 4.12 -15.92
N SER A 299 16.89 4.93 -16.57
CA SER A 299 17.05 4.93 -18.03
C SER A 299 17.58 3.60 -18.61
N GLY A 300 18.46 2.90 -17.90
CA GLY A 300 18.98 1.59 -18.32
C GLY A 300 17.90 0.51 -18.30
N ALA A 301 17.11 0.46 -17.22
CA ALA A 301 15.98 -0.42 -17.05
C ALA A 301 14.90 -0.16 -18.11
N VAL A 302 14.55 1.10 -18.36
CA VAL A 302 13.61 1.47 -19.44
C VAL A 302 14.12 0.95 -20.79
N GLY A 303 15.37 1.25 -21.15
CA GLY A 303 15.94 0.80 -22.43
C GLY A 303 15.96 -0.73 -22.56
N TRP A 304 16.30 -1.44 -21.49
CA TRP A 304 16.34 -2.90 -21.48
C TRP A 304 14.93 -3.53 -21.57
N LEU A 305 13.94 -3.00 -20.85
CA LEU A 305 12.56 -3.48 -20.88
C LEU A 305 11.92 -3.23 -22.26
N LEU A 306 12.22 -2.10 -22.90
CA LEU A 306 11.79 -1.82 -24.27
C LEU A 306 12.37 -2.84 -25.27
N GLN A 307 13.63 -3.25 -25.12
CA GLN A 307 14.22 -4.30 -25.97
C GLN A 307 13.52 -5.66 -25.81
N HIS A 308 12.90 -5.91 -24.65
CA HIS A 308 12.17 -7.15 -24.35
C HIS A 308 10.67 -7.06 -24.66
N HIS A 309 10.24 -6.04 -25.42
CA HIS A 309 8.85 -5.89 -25.89
C HIS A 309 7.79 -5.89 -24.79
N VAL A 310 8.12 -5.37 -23.60
CA VAL A 310 7.13 -5.11 -22.55
C VAL A 310 6.10 -4.11 -23.08
N SER A 311 4.83 -4.34 -22.77
CA SER A 311 3.73 -3.45 -23.16
C SER A 311 3.95 -2.06 -22.58
N VAL A 312 3.76 -1.03 -23.41
CA VAL A 312 3.94 0.39 -23.03
C VAL A 312 2.62 1.17 -22.98
N LYS A 313 1.48 0.46 -22.99
CA LYS A 313 0.16 1.06 -23.22
C LYS A 313 -0.13 2.24 -22.28
N ASN A 314 0.22 2.14 -21.00
CA ASN A 314 -0.06 3.14 -19.98
C ASN A 314 1.17 3.99 -19.59
N SER A 315 2.32 3.75 -20.20
CA SER A 315 3.60 4.30 -19.75
C SER A 315 3.71 5.83 -19.84
N LEU A 316 3.01 6.44 -20.80
CA LEU A 316 2.95 7.90 -20.93
C LEU A 316 2.15 8.56 -19.80
N GLN A 317 1.15 7.88 -19.23
CA GLN A 317 0.39 8.41 -18.09
C GLN A 317 1.25 8.52 -16.83
N VAL A 318 2.29 7.69 -16.71
CA VAL A 318 3.15 7.63 -15.53
C VAL A 318 4.39 8.51 -15.72
N GLY A 319 5.09 8.31 -16.84
CA GLY A 319 6.42 8.86 -17.08
C GLY A 319 6.49 10.25 -17.71
N ALA A 320 5.40 10.77 -18.31
CA ALA A 320 5.50 11.94 -19.20
C ALA A 320 6.06 13.21 -18.54
N HIS A 321 5.99 13.32 -17.22
CA HIS A 321 6.53 14.43 -16.43
C HIS A 321 8.07 14.51 -16.44
N ALA A 322 8.78 13.44 -16.81
CA ALA A 322 10.24 13.36 -16.65
C ALA A 322 10.91 12.43 -17.67
N MET A 323 10.59 12.60 -18.95
CA MET A 323 11.21 11.85 -20.05
C MET A 323 11.77 12.78 -21.13
N SER A 324 12.72 12.26 -21.93
CA SER A 324 13.20 12.95 -23.11
C SER A 324 12.21 12.86 -24.27
N LEU A 325 12.30 13.81 -25.20
CA LEU A 325 11.52 13.81 -26.43
C LEU A 325 11.70 12.53 -27.26
N ASP A 326 12.92 11.99 -27.32
CA ASP A 326 13.22 10.78 -28.08
C ASP A 326 12.58 9.54 -27.45
N LEU A 327 12.59 9.44 -26.12
CA LEU A 327 11.89 8.37 -25.42
C LEU A 327 10.37 8.48 -25.61
N ALA A 328 9.81 9.68 -25.56
CA ALA A 328 8.39 9.90 -25.84
C ALA A 328 8.00 9.42 -27.26
N ARG A 329 8.82 9.75 -28.28
CA ARG A 329 8.64 9.26 -29.65
C ARG A 329 8.72 7.74 -29.74
N GLU A 330 9.69 7.14 -29.05
CA GLU A 330 9.84 5.68 -29.03
C GLU A 330 8.61 4.99 -28.41
N LEU A 331 8.11 5.50 -27.28
CA LEU A 331 6.91 4.96 -26.61
C LEU A 331 5.67 5.08 -27.52
N LEU A 332 5.46 6.23 -28.17
CA LEU A 332 4.39 6.41 -29.16
C LEU A 332 4.52 5.42 -30.33
N GLY A 333 5.73 5.26 -30.87
CA GLY A 333 6.01 4.32 -31.96
C GLY A 333 5.75 2.86 -31.59
N ARG A 334 5.77 2.53 -30.29
CA ARG A 334 5.45 1.21 -29.73
C ARG A 334 3.99 1.08 -29.28
N GLY A 335 3.16 2.08 -29.53
CA GLY A 335 1.72 2.05 -29.26
C GLY A 335 1.32 2.49 -27.85
N ALA A 336 2.15 3.28 -27.16
CA ALA A 336 1.73 3.91 -25.91
C ALA A 336 0.52 4.83 -26.15
N ALA A 337 -0.51 4.72 -25.32
CA ALA A 337 -1.71 5.52 -25.45
C ALA A 337 -1.47 6.94 -24.90
N VAL A 338 -1.97 7.94 -25.63
CA VAL A 338 -2.03 9.32 -25.15
C VAL A 338 -3.45 9.62 -24.75
N ASN A 339 -3.62 10.12 -23.53
CA ASN A 339 -4.88 10.63 -23.02
C ASN A 339 -4.64 11.89 -22.19
N ILE A 340 -5.73 12.44 -21.66
CA ILE A 340 -5.69 13.68 -20.88
C ILE A 340 -4.76 13.60 -19.66
N HIS A 341 -4.66 12.44 -19.00
CA HIS A 341 -3.74 12.23 -17.89
C HIS A 341 -2.27 12.32 -18.32
N ALA A 342 -1.91 11.74 -19.47
CA ALA A 342 -0.57 11.87 -20.02
C ALA A 342 -0.21 13.34 -20.31
N ILE A 343 -1.16 14.13 -20.86
CA ILE A 343 -0.98 15.57 -21.06
C ILE A 343 -0.81 16.28 -19.71
N ALA A 344 -1.69 16.04 -18.75
CA ALA A 344 -1.64 16.65 -17.43
C ALA A 344 -0.30 16.38 -16.72
N ARG A 345 0.29 15.21 -16.92
CA ARG A 345 1.62 14.84 -16.39
C ARG A 345 2.75 15.51 -17.18
N ALA A 346 2.64 15.58 -18.51
CA ALA A 346 3.63 16.22 -19.38
C ALA A 346 3.77 17.74 -19.15
N VAL A 347 2.75 18.40 -18.59
CA VAL A 347 2.82 19.81 -18.18
C VAL A 347 4.00 20.07 -17.22
N ASP A 348 4.29 19.09 -16.37
CA ASP A 348 5.39 19.15 -15.39
C ASP A 348 6.74 18.76 -15.99
N ASN A 349 6.80 18.44 -17.29
CA ASN A 349 8.06 18.20 -17.98
C ASN A 349 8.79 19.51 -18.28
N ASP A 350 10.09 19.51 -18.03
CA ASP A 350 10.98 20.64 -18.34
C ASP A 350 11.12 20.85 -19.86
N ASP A 351 11.11 19.76 -20.63
CA ASP A 351 11.14 19.80 -22.09
C ASP A 351 9.71 19.96 -22.65
N ILE A 352 9.36 21.20 -22.99
CA ILE A 352 8.03 21.54 -23.50
C ILE A 352 7.72 20.84 -24.84
N GLU A 353 8.73 20.40 -25.60
CA GLU A 353 8.51 19.68 -26.85
C GLU A 353 7.88 18.30 -26.61
N VAL A 354 8.07 17.71 -25.42
CA VAL A 354 7.36 16.48 -25.02
C VAL A 354 5.87 16.75 -24.93
N LEU A 355 5.46 17.85 -24.28
CA LEU A 355 4.06 18.24 -24.18
C LEU A 355 3.46 18.50 -25.57
N ASP A 356 4.17 19.22 -26.45
CA ASP A 356 3.73 19.49 -27.82
C ASP A 356 3.54 18.18 -28.62
N LEU A 357 4.50 17.26 -28.55
CA LEU A 357 4.42 15.96 -29.21
C LEU A 357 3.21 15.14 -28.74
N LEU A 358 3.00 15.04 -27.43
CA LEU A 358 1.90 14.27 -26.88
C LEU A 358 0.56 14.90 -27.24
N ALA A 359 0.44 16.21 -27.13
CA ALA A 359 -0.76 16.93 -27.54
C ALA A 359 -1.10 16.70 -29.02
N GLN A 360 -0.11 16.75 -29.92
CA GLN A 360 -0.32 16.48 -31.35
C GLN A 360 -0.77 15.03 -31.61
N SER A 361 -0.49 14.11 -30.69
CA SER A 361 -0.83 12.69 -30.79
C SER A 361 -2.14 12.33 -30.08
N MET A 362 -2.79 13.28 -29.39
CA MET A 362 -4.02 13.03 -28.64
C MET A 362 -5.27 13.15 -29.54
N PRO A 363 -6.17 12.15 -29.54
CA PRO A 363 -7.37 12.18 -30.36
C PRO A 363 -8.33 13.32 -29.95
N PRO A 364 -8.96 14.06 -30.89
CA PRO A 364 -9.82 15.22 -30.62
C PRO A 364 -10.95 14.96 -29.61
N GLU A 365 -11.52 13.77 -29.62
CA GLU A 365 -12.59 13.33 -28.72
C GLU A 365 -12.17 13.20 -27.25
N SER A 366 -10.88 13.27 -26.94
CA SER A 366 -10.33 13.14 -25.58
C SER A 366 -9.91 14.48 -24.94
N TRP A 367 -10.31 15.62 -25.52
CA TRP A 367 -9.86 16.96 -25.13
C TRP A 367 -10.74 17.70 -24.08
N ALA A 368 -11.57 17.01 -23.31
CA ALA A 368 -12.46 17.68 -22.36
C ALA A 368 -11.92 17.62 -20.90
N ASP A 369 -11.31 18.71 -20.43
CA ASP A 369 -10.90 18.89 -19.02
C ASP A 369 -10.70 20.39 -18.67
N ASP A 370 -11.74 21.00 -18.09
CA ASP A 370 -11.75 22.41 -17.69
C ASP A 370 -10.66 22.75 -16.65
N GLY A 371 -10.33 21.80 -15.78
CA GLY A 371 -9.31 21.97 -14.74
C GLY A 371 -7.92 22.09 -15.35
N LEU A 372 -7.61 21.24 -16.32
CA LEU A 372 -6.35 21.29 -17.06
C LEU A 372 -6.25 22.55 -17.93
N ALA A 373 -7.33 22.97 -18.59
CA ALA A 373 -7.37 24.20 -19.38
C ALA A 373 -7.00 25.44 -18.54
N TYR A 374 -7.55 25.53 -17.33
CA TYR A 374 -7.23 26.59 -16.37
C TYR A 374 -5.75 26.54 -15.95
N ARG A 375 -5.24 25.36 -15.59
CA ARG A 375 -3.83 25.18 -15.19
C ARG A 375 -2.86 25.60 -16.31
N LEU A 376 -3.13 25.21 -17.55
CA LEU A 376 -2.33 25.59 -18.72
C LEU A 376 -2.33 27.11 -18.95
N SER A 377 -3.49 27.75 -18.83
CA SER A 377 -3.62 29.22 -18.92
C SER A 377 -2.78 29.93 -17.84
N MET A 378 -2.81 29.43 -16.61
CA MET A 378 -1.99 29.96 -15.52
C MET A 378 -0.49 29.83 -15.83
N LEU A 379 -0.05 28.66 -16.29
CA LEU A 379 1.35 28.41 -16.64
C LEU A 379 1.81 29.22 -17.86
N ALA A 380 0.93 29.46 -18.84
CA ALA A 380 1.19 30.37 -19.94
C ALA A 380 1.48 31.79 -19.44
N ASN A 381 0.65 32.32 -18.53
CA ASN A 381 0.89 33.63 -17.91
C ASN A 381 2.21 33.68 -17.13
N GLN A 382 2.57 32.60 -16.43
CA GLN A 382 3.87 32.51 -15.74
C GLN A 382 5.05 32.51 -16.73
N ALA A 383 4.94 31.78 -17.84
CA ALA A 383 5.95 31.76 -18.90
C ALA A 383 6.12 33.14 -19.56
N GLU A 384 5.03 33.89 -19.77
CA GLU A 384 5.08 35.26 -20.27
C GLU A 384 5.85 36.19 -19.32
N LEU A 385 5.55 36.13 -18.02
CA LEU A 385 6.26 36.92 -17.00
C LEU A 385 7.75 36.56 -16.95
N ALA A 386 8.09 35.27 -17.01
CA ALA A 386 9.47 34.78 -17.04
C ALA A 386 10.22 35.26 -18.29
N ARG A 387 9.59 35.18 -19.46
CA ARG A 387 10.12 35.70 -20.73
C ARG A 387 10.43 37.19 -20.66
N ASN A 388 9.50 37.99 -20.12
CA ASN A 388 9.67 39.44 -20.00
C ASN A 388 10.85 39.79 -19.08
N ARG A 389 11.02 39.05 -17.98
CA ARG A 389 12.18 39.19 -17.08
C ARG A 389 13.49 38.83 -17.76
N ALA A 390 13.56 37.68 -18.45
CA ALA A 390 14.76 37.25 -19.17
C ALA A 390 15.17 38.24 -20.27
N THR A 391 14.18 38.77 -21.00
CA THR A 391 14.39 39.82 -22.02
C THR A 391 14.97 41.09 -21.40
N ALA A 392 14.44 41.54 -20.26
CA ALA A 392 14.95 42.71 -19.55
C ALA A 392 16.38 42.51 -19.00
N GLN A 393 16.76 41.26 -18.71
CA GLN A 393 18.09 40.88 -18.25
C GLN A 393 19.09 40.59 -19.38
N GLY A 394 18.65 40.61 -20.64
CA GLY A 394 19.50 40.29 -21.79
C GLY A 394 19.80 38.79 -21.97
N ASP A 395 19.09 37.91 -21.27
CA ASP A 395 19.21 36.46 -21.41
C ASP A 395 18.35 35.94 -22.58
N SER A 396 18.89 36.07 -23.79
CA SER A 396 18.20 35.68 -25.01
C SER A 396 17.84 34.18 -25.08
N PRO A 397 18.71 33.23 -24.68
CA PRO A 397 18.35 31.81 -24.65
C PRO A 397 17.13 31.52 -23.78
N THR A 398 17.10 32.04 -22.55
CA THR A 398 15.97 31.84 -21.63
C THR A 398 14.70 32.51 -22.18
N ALA A 399 14.80 33.71 -22.75
CA ALA A 399 13.66 34.39 -23.36
C ALA A 399 13.05 33.59 -24.53
N VAL A 400 13.87 33.01 -25.40
CA VAL A 400 13.41 32.16 -26.51
C VAL A 400 12.73 30.90 -25.98
N HIS A 401 13.33 30.22 -25.00
CA HIS A 401 12.74 29.04 -24.37
C HIS A 401 11.37 29.34 -23.74
N GLN A 402 11.27 30.43 -22.97
CA GLN A 402 10.01 30.83 -22.34
C GLN A 402 8.95 31.28 -23.36
N GLN A 403 9.36 31.88 -24.49
CA GLN A 403 8.44 32.19 -25.59
C GLN A 403 7.85 30.92 -26.21
N ARG A 404 8.69 29.90 -26.47
CA ARG A 404 8.21 28.61 -26.98
C ARG A 404 7.24 27.96 -26.00
N ARG A 405 7.57 27.98 -24.70
CA ARG A 405 6.71 27.47 -23.63
C ARG A 405 5.36 28.18 -23.57
N LEU A 406 5.35 29.50 -23.59
CA LEU A 406 4.13 30.32 -23.66
C LEU A 406 3.24 29.92 -24.84
N THR A 407 3.81 29.82 -26.04
CA THR A 407 3.05 29.53 -27.26
C THR A 407 2.36 28.17 -27.18
N ILE A 408 3.08 27.12 -26.77
CA ILE A 408 2.51 25.78 -26.64
C ILE A 408 1.41 25.75 -25.57
N LEU A 409 1.68 26.28 -24.37
CA LEU A 409 0.71 26.27 -23.27
C LEU A 409 -0.59 27.02 -23.60
N ALA A 410 -0.48 28.19 -24.25
CA ALA A 410 -1.63 29.00 -24.63
C ALA A 410 -2.49 28.31 -25.71
N ASP A 411 -1.85 27.68 -26.71
CA ASP A 411 -2.56 26.92 -27.75
C ASP A 411 -3.33 25.73 -27.14
N LEU A 412 -2.68 24.99 -26.24
CA LEU A 412 -3.31 23.84 -25.56
C LEU A 412 -4.47 24.25 -24.65
N ALA A 413 -4.31 25.35 -23.91
CA ALA A 413 -5.37 25.89 -23.07
C ALA A 413 -6.62 26.24 -23.91
N HIS A 414 -6.42 26.83 -25.08
CA HIS A 414 -7.52 27.17 -25.99
C HIS A 414 -8.21 25.92 -26.54
N ARG A 415 -7.45 24.90 -26.98
CA ARG A 415 -8.00 23.63 -27.49
C ARG A 415 -8.87 22.91 -26.45
N LEU A 416 -8.46 22.88 -25.19
CA LEU A 416 -9.25 22.25 -24.11
C LEU A 416 -10.50 23.07 -23.78
N ALA A 417 -10.43 24.40 -23.81
CA ALA A 417 -11.58 25.26 -23.51
C ALA A 417 -12.66 25.23 -24.62
N ASP A 418 -12.28 24.95 -25.86
CA ASP A 418 -13.20 24.85 -27.01
C ASP A 418 -13.93 23.49 -27.08
N HIS A 419 -13.53 22.52 -26.25
CA HIS A 419 -14.16 21.20 -26.12
C HIS A 419 -14.75 21.00 -24.72
N PRO A 420 -15.83 21.71 -24.36
CA PRO A 420 -16.44 21.59 -23.03
C PRO A 420 -16.94 20.16 -22.78
N THR A 421 -16.74 19.68 -21.55
CA THR A 421 -17.31 18.40 -21.08
C THR A 421 -18.82 18.37 -21.32
N PRO A 422 -19.39 17.24 -21.80
CA PRO A 422 -20.82 17.11 -22.08
C PRO A 422 -21.73 17.30 -20.86
#